data_AF-A0ABD3DLZ7-F1
#
_entry.id   AF-A0ABD3DLZ7-F1
#
_cell.length_a   1.000
_cell.length_b   1.000
_cell.length_c   1.000
_cell.angle_alpha   90.00
_cell.angle_beta   90.00
_cell.angle_gamma   90.00
#
_symmetry.space_group_name_H-M   'P 1'
#
loop_
_entity.id
_entity.type
_entity.pdbx_description
1 polymer ?
#
loop_
_entity_poly.entity_id
_entity_poly.type
_entity_poly.pdbx_seq_one_letter_code
_entity_poly.pdbx_strand_id
1 'polypeptide(L)'
;MATRLALKFMKQCSTYRKVKLNNNFRHNFCTDASVGTARTPPPPIPKKVPQFSKKGRLFTGAGIGLLIGGGAYASTVDEATFCGWLFNATKLVNPFFAFLDPEVAHRLAVSAAARGWVPIEKRPDPPILELEVWGRRFSNPIGLSAGFDKNAEAVEGLLGLGFGFVEVGSVTPVPQEGNPKPRIFRLRNEGAIINRCGFNSEGIVAVAKRLGAQHGKRKLETTSSSSMNEEEVVQGGKAGPGILGVNLGKNKTSEDAAADYVQGVHTLSQYADYMVINISSPNTPGLRQLQGRKQLKDLVKKVQAARDEMQWGEEGPPPLLVKIAPDLSKQDLEDIAAVALALRVDGLIISNTTIQRPNSVTQNPVSQETGGLSGQPLFTLSTNILKDMYILTKGRIPLIGCGGISSGEDAYKKIRAGATLVQLYTAFAYGGPALIPKIKVELAECLERDGYKSIYEAVGADCR
;
A
#
# COMPACT_ATOMS: atom_id res chain seq x y z
N MET A 1 15.44 -20.81 18.74
CA MET A 1 14.95 -19.41 18.69
C MET A 1 13.45 -19.26 18.99
N ALA A 2 12.60 -20.23 18.60
CA ALA A 2 11.14 -20.20 18.85
C ALA A 2 10.70 -20.17 20.33
N THR A 3 11.48 -20.75 21.24
CA THR A 3 11.13 -20.82 22.68
C THR A 3 11.20 -19.48 23.40
N ARG A 4 12.01 -18.53 22.91
CA ARG A 4 12.12 -17.18 23.50
C ARG A 4 10.96 -16.26 23.13
N LEU A 5 10.30 -16.50 21.99
CA LEU A 5 9.15 -15.72 21.54
C LEU A 5 7.88 -16.07 22.34
N ALA A 6 7.68 -17.37 22.64
CA ALA A 6 6.56 -17.86 23.43
C ALA A 6 6.58 -17.36 24.89
N LEU A 7 7.76 -17.24 25.50
CA LEU A 7 7.90 -16.71 26.87
C LEU A 7 7.59 -15.21 26.99
N LYS A 8 7.91 -14.41 25.95
CA LYS A 8 7.54 -12.99 25.90
C LYS A 8 6.02 -12.80 25.80
N PHE A 9 5.36 -13.68 25.03
CA PHE A 9 3.91 -13.66 24.83
C PHE A 9 3.13 -13.97 26.12
N MET A 10 3.60 -14.94 26.93
CA MET A 10 2.92 -15.29 28.19
C MET A 10 3.11 -14.25 29.31
N LYS A 11 4.27 -13.57 29.37
CA LYS A 11 4.50 -12.53 30.41
C LYS A 11 3.64 -11.28 30.24
N GLN A 12 3.30 -10.90 29.01
CA GLN A 12 2.45 -9.72 28.74
C GLN A 12 0.96 -9.96 29.07
N CYS A 13 0.46 -11.19 28.92
CA CYS A 13 -0.93 -11.51 29.26
C CYS A 13 -1.18 -11.59 30.77
N SER A 14 -0.15 -11.88 31.58
CA SER A 14 -0.30 -11.98 33.04
C SER A 14 -0.44 -10.63 33.74
N THR A 15 -0.02 -9.53 33.12
CA THR A 15 0.05 -8.21 33.77
C THR A 15 -1.29 -7.44 33.73
N TYR A 16 -2.26 -7.90 32.92
CA TYR A 16 -3.54 -7.19 32.73
C TYR A 16 -4.70 -7.69 33.61
N ARG A 17 -4.48 -8.69 34.48
CA ARG A 17 -5.56 -9.35 35.24
C ARG A 17 -5.53 -9.13 36.77
N LYS A 18 -4.77 -8.14 37.26
CA LYS A 18 -4.73 -7.79 38.69
C LYS A 18 -4.90 -6.28 38.91
N VAL A 19 -6.11 -5.76 38.73
CA VAL A 19 -6.55 -4.52 39.40
C VAL A 19 -8.06 -4.61 39.63
N LYS A 20 -8.48 -4.29 40.87
CA LYS A 20 -9.83 -4.13 41.43
C LYS A 20 -10.62 -5.40 41.82
N LEU A 21 -10.52 -5.74 43.10
CA LEU A 21 -11.67 -5.94 44.01
C LEU A 21 -11.11 -6.00 45.45
N ASN A 22 -11.28 -4.92 46.21
CA ASN A 22 -11.00 -4.87 47.64
C ASN A 22 -12.33 -4.75 48.37
N ASN A 23 -12.69 -5.78 49.13
CA ASN A 23 -13.84 -5.83 50.04
C ASN A 23 -13.42 -5.27 51.40
N ASN A 24 -14.24 -4.39 51.98
CA ASN A 24 -14.29 -4.11 53.41
C ASN A 24 -15.74 -4.24 53.86
N PHE A 25 -16.01 -5.13 54.82
CA PHE A 25 -16.69 -4.84 56.10
C PHE A 25 -16.96 -6.14 56.85
N ARG A 26 -16.50 -6.20 58.11
CA ARG A 26 -16.83 -7.19 59.14
C ARG A 26 -17.96 -6.63 60.01
N HIS A 27 -18.88 -7.47 60.49
CA HIS A 27 -19.24 -7.58 61.93
C HIS A 27 -20.26 -8.71 62.24
N ASN A 28 -19.86 -9.56 63.21
CA ASN A 28 -20.52 -10.19 64.37
C ASN A 28 -22.01 -10.63 64.39
N PHE A 29 -22.25 -11.86 64.89
CA PHE A 29 -22.97 -12.29 66.14
C PHE A 29 -23.33 -13.81 66.00
N CYS A 30 -22.84 -14.75 66.86
CA CYS A 30 -23.49 -15.35 68.07
C CYS A 30 -24.94 -15.84 67.83
N THR A 31 -25.41 -17.07 68.12
CA THR A 31 -25.34 -17.90 69.35
C THR A 31 -25.78 -19.37 69.14
N ASP A 32 -25.42 -20.21 70.12
CA ASP A 32 -25.87 -21.55 70.57
C ASP A 32 -27.18 -22.19 70.07
N ALA A 33 -27.19 -23.53 69.94
CA ALA A 33 -27.89 -24.44 70.88
C ALA A 33 -27.88 -25.92 70.41
N SER A 34 -27.83 -26.81 71.40
CA SER A 34 -27.69 -28.27 71.38
C SER A 34 -29.01 -29.06 71.33
N VAL A 35 -28.86 -30.39 71.11
CA VAL A 35 -29.72 -31.53 71.50
C VAL A 35 -30.58 -32.18 70.40
N GLY A 36 -30.44 -33.50 70.25
CA GLY A 36 -31.55 -34.38 69.84
C GLY A 36 -31.21 -35.48 68.83
N THR A 37 -30.85 -36.67 69.32
CA THR A 37 -30.69 -37.91 68.55
C THR A 37 -32.03 -38.45 68.04
N ALA A 38 -32.18 -38.73 66.74
CA ALA A 38 -33.16 -39.71 66.22
C ALA A 38 -32.78 -40.26 64.83
N ARG A 39 -32.44 -41.56 64.83
CA ARG A 39 -32.56 -42.62 63.80
C ARG A 39 -32.46 -42.27 62.30
N THR A 40 -31.43 -42.86 61.68
CA THR A 40 -31.11 -42.92 60.25
C THR A 40 -32.13 -43.70 59.38
N PRO A 41 -32.53 -43.19 58.21
CA PRO A 41 -32.97 -43.99 57.07
C PRO A 41 -31.81 -44.29 56.09
N PRO A 42 -31.90 -45.36 55.26
CA PRO A 42 -30.78 -45.87 54.46
C PRO A 42 -30.37 -44.92 53.31
N PRO A 43 -29.12 -45.00 52.82
CA PRO A 43 -28.59 -44.07 51.83
C PRO A 43 -29.26 -44.26 50.45
N PRO A 44 -29.47 -43.19 49.69
CA PRO A 44 -29.98 -43.28 48.31
C PRO A 44 -28.91 -43.85 47.37
N ILE A 45 -29.35 -44.74 46.48
CA ILE A 45 -28.56 -45.37 45.41
C ILE A 45 -27.86 -44.27 44.56
N PRO A 46 -26.55 -44.38 44.25
CA PRO A 46 -25.87 -43.36 43.47
C PRO A 46 -26.42 -43.28 42.04
N LYS A 47 -26.87 -42.08 41.65
CA LYS A 47 -27.24 -41.76 40.27
C LYS A 47 -26.02 -41.97 39.36
N LYS A 48 -26.15 -42.81 38.34
CA LYS A 48 -25.12 -43.03 37.31
C LYS A 48 -24.69 -41.69 36.71
N VAL A 49 -23.40 -41.38 36.80
CA VAL A 49 -22.76 -40.27 36.07
C VAL A 49 -23.01 -40.49 34.57
N PRO A 50 -23.50 -39.49 33.81
CA PRO A 50 -23.69 -39.66 32.38
C PRO A 50 -22.33 -39.94 31.73
N GLN A 51 -22.23 -41.08 31.04
CA GLN A 51 -21.08 -41.39 30.20
C GLN A 51 -20.95 -40.31 29.13
N PHE A 52 -19.89 -39.51 29.20
CA PHE A 52 -19.53 -38.60 28.13
C PHE A 52 -19.37 -39.38 26.81
N SER A 53 -20.09 -38.93 25.78
CA SER A 53 -20.13 -39.55 24.45
C SER A 53 -18.73 -39.75 23.86
N LYS A 54 -18.43 -40.98 23.44
CA LYS A 54 -17.18 -41.34 22.73
C LYS A 54 -16.95 -40.49 21.47
N LYS A 55 -18.00 -39.92 20.85
CA LYS A 55 -17.89 -39.04 19.68
C LYS A 55 -17.13 -37.74 20.01
N GLY A 56 -17.30 -37.18 21.21
CA GLY A 56 -16.62 -35.95 21.61
C GLY A 56 -15.10 -36.07 21.72
N ARG A 57 -14.59 -37.25 22.13
CA ARG A 57 -13.15 -37.57 22.20
C ARG A 57 -12.50 -37.75 20.83
N LEU A 58 -13.24 -38.31 19.86
CA LEU A 58 -12.72 -38.47 18.50
C LEU A 58 -12.55 -37.12 17.81
N PHE A 59 -13.51 -36.21 17.96
CA PHE A 59 -13.43 -34.86 17.38
C PHE A 59 -12.34 -33.99 18.03
N THR A 60 -12.14 -34.10 19.35
CA THR A 60 -11.04 -33.39 20.02
C THR A 60 -9.67 -33.99 19.68
N GLY A 61 -9.55 -35.32 19.65
CA GLY A 61 -8.30 -36.00 19.27
C GLY A 61 -7.90 -35.76 17.81
N ALA A 62 -8.86 -35.81 16.88
CA ALA A 62 -8.62 -35.49 15.47
C ALA A 62 -8.26 -34.01 15.27
N GLY A 63 -8.92 -33.09 15.98
CA GLY A 63 -8.59 -31.66 15.96
C GLY A 63 -7.18 -31.37 16.48
N ILE A 64 -6.78 -32.01 17.59
CA ILE A 64 -5.41 -31.89 18.13
C ILE A 64 -4.39 -32.55 17.19
N GLY A 65 -4.71 -33.71 16.62
CA GLY A 65 -3.85 -34.40 15.64
C GLY A 65 -3.63 -33.59 14.35
N LEU A 66 -4.67 -32.91 13.85
CA LEU A 66 -4.57 -31.98 12.71
C LEU A 66 -3.76 -30.74 13.06
N LEU A 67 -3.90 -30.19 14.27
CA LEU A 67 -3.12 -29.04 14.73
C LEU A 67 -1.63 -29.39 14.90
N ILE A 68 -1.33 -30.54 15.52
CA ILE A 68 0.05 -31.00 15.73
C ILE A 68 0.67 -31.45 14.40
N GLY A 69 -0.04 -32.25 13.61
CA GLY A 69 0.44 -32.73 12.30
C GLY A 69 0.59 -31.60 11.29
N GLY A 70 -0.38 -30.67 11.23
CA GLY A 70 -0.30 -29.46 10.41
C GLY A 70 0.80 -28.51 10.88
N GLY A 71 0.99 -28.36 12.19
CA GLY A 71 2.09 -27.56 12.76
C GLY A 71 3.47 -28.17 12.48
N ALA A 72 3.60 -29.49 12.57
CA ALA A 72 4.83 -30.21 12.22
C ALA A 72 5.12 -30.10 10.72
N TYR A 73 4.13 -30.30 9.85
CA TYR A 73 4.28 -30.14 8.41
C TYR A 73 4.64 -28.70 8.01
N ALA A 74 3.98 -27.70 8.62
CA ALA A 74 4.31 -26.29 8.41
C ALA A 74 5.72 -25.93 8.92
N SER A 75 6.27 -26.67 9.89
CA SER A 75 7.63 -26.46 10.40
C SER A 75 8.73 -27.08 9.51
N THR A 76 8.37 -27.95 8.57
CA THR A 76 9.33 -28.61 7.67
C THR A 76 9.30 -28.08 6.23
N VAL A 77 8.38 -27.18 5.88
CA VAL A 77 8.35 -26.53 4.57
C VAL A 77 9.30 -25.34 4.51
N ASP A 78 9.82 -25.06 3.31
CA ASP A 78 10.65 -23.88 3.06
C ASP A 78 9.85 -22.57 3.23
N GLU A 79 10.56 -21.47 3.47
CA GLU A 79 9.93 -20.17 3.73
C GLU A 79 9.06 -19.68 2.57
N ALA A 80 9.41 -20.01 1.32
CA ALA A 80 8.68 -19.57 0.14
C ALA A 80 7.34 -20.31 0.00
N THR A 81 7.30 -21.61 0.29
CA THR A 81 6.06 -22.39 0.35
C THR A 81 5.12 -21.89 1.45
N PHE A 82 5.65 -21.67 2.66
CA PHE A 82 4.86 -21.12 3.78
C PHE A 82 4.31 -19.73 3.47
N CYS A 83 5.15 -18.85 2.89
CA CYS A 83 4.74 -17.56 2.35
C CYS A 83 3.56 -17.70 1.38
N GLY A 84 3.65 -18.62 0.40
CA GLY A 84 2.59 -18.88 -0.56
C GLY A 84 1.25 -19.25 0.08
N TRP A 85 1.26 -20.04 1.15
CA TRP A 85 0.05 -20.34 1.93
C TRP A 85 -0.53 -19.11 2.63
N LEU A 86 0.30 -18.26 3.23
CA LEU A 86 -0.15 -17.02 3.87
C LEU A 86 -0.82 -16.09 2.86
N PHE A 87 -0.22 -15.90 1.68
CA PHE A 87 -0.84 -15.12 0.60
C PHE A 87 -2.16 -15.75 0.15
N ASN A 88 -2.24 -17.06 -0.03
CA ASN A 88 -3.49 -17.72 -0.40
C ASN A 88 -4.58 -17.58 0.68
N ALA A 89 -4.22 -17.62 1.97
CA ALA A 89 -5.17 -17.39 3.05
C ALA A 89 -5.81 -15.99 2.96
N THR A 90 -5.08 -14.98 2.47
CA THR A 90 -5.65 -13.64 2.28
C THR A 90 -6.81 -13.62 1.28
N LYS A 91 -6.87 -14.55 0.31
CA LYS A 91 -8.02 -14.67 -0.63
C LYS A 91 -9.32 -15.04 0.09
N LEU A 92 -9.22 -15.74 1.23
CA LEU A 92 -10.38 -16.10 2.06
C LEU A 92 -10.79 -14.94 2.97
N VAL A 93 -9.82 -14.17 3.47
CA VAL A 93 -10.07 -13.04 4.40
C VAL A 93 -10.54 -11.80 3.65
N ASN A 94 -10.01 -11.54 2.47
CA ASN A 94 -10.22 -10.29 1.76
C ASN A 94 -11.70 -9.99 1.39
N PRO A 95 -12.53 -10.97 1.00
CA PRO A 95 -13.97 -10.76 0.78
C PRO A 95 -14.70 -10.17 2.01
N PHE A 96 -14.22 -10.40 3.24
CA PHE A 96 -14.86 -9.85 4.44
C PHE A 96 -14.69 -8.33 4.57
N PHE A 97 -13.60 -7.75 4.04
CA PHE A 97 -13.42 -6.29 3.99
C PHE A 97 -14.47 -5.61 3.13
N ALA A 98 -15.13 -6.36 2.25
CA ALA A 98 -16.23 -5.86 1.46
C ALA A 98 -17.43 -5.49 2.35
N PHE A 99 -17.67 -6.16 3.49
CA PHE A 99 -18.80 -5.82 4.37
C PHE A 99 -18.58 -4.57 5.23
N LEU A 100 -17.36 -4.04 5.26
CA LEU A 100 -17.01 -2.84 6.00
C LEU A 100 -17.17 -1.59 5.15
N ASP A 101 -17.40 -0.45 5.81
CA ASP A 101 -17.26 0.87 5.19
C ASP A 101 -15.89 0.97 4.48
N PRO A 102 -15.82 1.52 3.26
CA PRO A 102 -14.58 1.55 2.49
C PRO A 102 -13.42 2.26 3.21
N GLU A 103 -13.69 3.34 3.94
CA GLU A 103 -12.65 4.09 4.65
C GLU A 103 -12.21 3.37 5.93
N VAL A 104 -13.14 2.70 6.63
CA VAL A 104 -12.80 1.83 7.78
C VAL A 104 -11.97 0.62 7.34
N ALA A 105 -12.38 -0.07 6.28
CA ALA A 105 -11.64 -1.18 5.70
C ALA A 105 -10.20 -0.78 5.32
N HIS A 106 -10.07 0.38 4.67
CA HIS A 106 -8.78 0.95 4.28
C HIS A 106 -7.88 1.21 5.49
N ARG A 107 -8.41 1.86 6.52
CA ARG A 107 -7.67 2.12 7.76
C ARG A 107 -7.22 0.82 8.44
N LEU A 108 -8.07 -0.21 8.47
CA LEU A 108 -7.69 -1.52 9.01
C LEU A 108 -6.57 -2.17 8.20
N ALA A 109 -6.61 -2.08 6.86
CA ALA A 109 -5.56 -2.63 6.00
C ALA A 109 -4.20 -1.93 6.24
N VAL A 110 -4.17 -0.60 6.26
CA VAL A 110 -2.95 0.18 6.57
C VAL A 110 -2.44 -0.15 7.98
N SER A 111 -3.35 -0.19 8.94
CA SER A 111 -3.07 -0.54 10.34
C SER A 111 -2.49 -1.95 10.52
N ALA A 112 -2.98 -2.94 9.74
CA ALA A 112 -2.46 -4.29 9.71
C ALA A 112 -1.06 -4.34 9.09
N ALA A 113 -0.85 -3.65 7.96
CA ALA A 113 0.46 -3.55 7.32
C ALA A 113 1.50 -2.86 8.21
N ALA A 114 1.14 -1.76 8.87
CA ALA A 114 1.98 -1.03 9.83
C ALA A 114 2.42 -1.90 11.03
N ARG A 115 1.60 -2.88 11.42
CA ARG A 115 1.90 -3.83 12.52
C ARG A 115 2.58 -5.12 12.06
N GLY A 116 2.84 -5.28 10.76
CA GLY A 116 3.40 -6.52 10.21
C GLY A 116 2.44 -7.71 10.26
N TRP A 117 1.12 -7.47 10.25
CA TRP A 117 0.08 -8.51 10.21
C TRP A 117 -0.32 -8.92 8.79
N VAL A 118 0.44 -8.45 7.80
CA VAL A 118 0.30 -8.83 6.40
C VAL A 118 1.38 -9.86 6.05
N PRO A 119 1.16 -10.75 5.07
CA PRO A 119 2.20 -11.67 4.63
C PRO A 119 3.41 -10.89 4.09
N ILE A 120 4.60 -11.49 4.19
CA ILE A 120 5.83 -10.95 3.60
C ILE A 120 6.19 -11.85 2.43
N GLU A 121 6.40 -11.27 1.25
CA GLU A 121 6.85 -11.99 0.07
C GLU A 121 8.31 -12.43 0.27
N LYS A 122 8.52 -13.74 0.16
CA LYS A 122 9.82 -14.40 0.30
C LYS A 122 10.28 -15.08 -0.98
N ARG A 123 9.39 -15.20 -1.97
CA ARG A 123 9.77 -15.71 -3.29
C ARG A 123 10.54 -14.63 -4.05
N PRO A 124 11.60 -15.01 -4.80
CA PRO A 124 12.31 -14.07 -5.65
C PRO A 124 11.38 -13.56 -6.77
N ASP A 125 11.61 -12.32 -7.19
CA ASP A 125 10.96 -11.78 -8.38
C ASP A 125 11.50 -12.48 -9.65
N PRO A 126 10.67 -12.71 -10.68
CA PRO A 126 11.17 -13.19 -11.97
C PRO A 126 12.23 -12.21 -12.53
N PRO A 127 13.44 -12.68 -12.90
CA PRO A 127 14.54 -11.79 -13.30
C PRO A 127 14.22 -10.90 -14.51
N ILE A 128 13.34 -11.34 -15.40
CA ILE A 128 12.88 -10.55 -16.56
C ILE A 128 12.15 -9.26 -16.17
N LEU A 129 11.66 -9.18 -14.92
CA LEU A 129 10.98 -8.00 -14.39
C LEU A 129 11.94 -6.96 -13.79
N GLU A 130 13.22 -7.29 -13.65
CA GLU A 130 14.19 -6.38 -13.08
C GLU A 130 14.51 -5.24 -14.07
N LEU A 131 14.66 -4.02 -13.54
CA LEU A 131 14.98 -2.85 -14.34
C LEU A 131 15.66 -1.75 -13.50
N GLU A 132 16.43 -0.89 -14.16
CA GLU A 132 17.04 0.31 -13.57
C GLU A 132 16.35 1.60 -14.07
N VAL A 133 15.80 2.38 -13.15
CA VAL A 133 15.15 3.65 -13.50
C VAL A 133 15.66 4.73 -12.57
N TRP A 134 16.11 5.85 -13.14
CA TRP A 134 16.71 6.96 -12.41
C TRP A 134 17.95 6.59 -11.57
N GLY A 135 18.80 5.69 -12.07
CA GLY A 135 19.96 5.19 -11.33
C GLY A 135 19.58 4.30 -10.14
N ARG A 136 18.35 3.77 -10.10
CA ARG A 136 17.84 2.91 -9.04
C ARG A 136 17.37 1.59 -9.59
N ARG A 137 17.77 0.49 -8.94
CA ARG A 137 17.37 -0.87 -9.30
C ARG A 137 16.01 -1.20 -8.69
N PHE A 138 15.05 -1.54 -9.54
CA PHE A 138 13.73 -2.06 -9.20
C PHE A 138 13.75 -3.58 -9.42
N SER A 139 13.38 -4.37 -8.40
CA SER A 139 13.29 -5.83 -8.55
C SER A 139 12.12 -6.27 -9.42
N ASN A 140 11.07 -5.43 -9.49
CA ASN A 140 9.93 -5.58 -10.39
C ASN A 140 9.27 -4.21 -10.65
N PRO A 141 8.50 -4.03 -11.73
CA PRO A 141 7.93 -2.73 -12.12
C PRO A 141 6.60 -2.41 -11.44
N ILE A 142 6.13 -3.23 -10.50
CA ILE A 142 4.80 -3.13 -9.91
C ILE A 142 4.86 -2.32 -8.62
N GLY A 143 4.23 -1.15 -8.62
CA GLY A 143 4.18 -0.26 -7.47
C GLY A 143 2.79 -0.04 -6.88
N LEU A 144 2.75 0.46 -5.65
CA LEU A 144 1.54 0.94 -5.00
C LEU A 144 1.39 2.45 -5.25
N SER A 145 0.23 2.89 -5.75
CA SER A 145 -0.02 4.31 -6.03
C SER A 145 -0.27 5.14 -4.76
N ALA A 146 0.04 6.45 -4.84
CA ALA A 146 -0.35 7.40 -3.80
C ALA A 146 -1.84 7.35 -3.49
N GLY A 147 -2.14 7.73 -2.24
CA GLY A 147 -3.46 7.75 -1.66
C GLY A 147 -3.75 6.53 -0.80
N PHE A 148 -2.99 5.44 -0.94
CA PHE A 148 -3.16 4.26 -0.11
C PHE A 148 -2.55 4.48 1.28
N ASP A 149 -1.24 4.69 1.38
CA ASP A 149 -0.58 5.09 2.63
C ASP A 149 -0.30 6.60 2.62
N LYS A 150 -1.32 7.39 2.96
CA LYS A 150 -1.23 8.86 2.89
C LYS A 150 -0.24 9.46 3.89
N ASN A 151 0.02 8.75 4.98
CA ASN A 151 0.71 9.27 6.15
C ASN A 151 2.03 8.56 6.44
N ALA A 152 2.51 7.68 5.54
CA ALA A 152 3.69 6.84 5.71
C ALA A 152 3.63 5.94 6.96
N GLU A 153 2.45 5.39 7.26
CA GLU A 153 2.22 4.53 8.41
C GLU A 153 2.74 3.10 8.20
N ALA A 154 2.76 2.62 6.95
CA ALA A 154 2.86 1.20 6.64
C ALA A 154 3.89 0.86 5.55
N VAL A 155 4.81 1.77 5.22
CA VAL A 155 5.79 1.62 4.12
C VAL A 155 6.50 0.25 4.15
N GLU A 156 7.05 -0.17 5.29
CA GLU A 156 7.75 -1.47 5.41
C GLU A 156 6.83 -2.65 5.11
N GLY A 157 5.64 -2.67 5.72
CA GLY A 157 4.68 -3.75 5.50
C GLY A 157 4.17 -3.80 4.06
N LEU A 158 4.01 -2.64 3.43
CA LEU A 158 3.56 -2.54 2.04
C LEU A 158 4.65 -2.96 1.06
N LEU A 159 5.90 -2.55 1.24
CA LEU A 159 7.02 -3.08 0.46
C LEU A 159 7.18 -4.59 0.68
N GLY A 160 7.02 -5.05 1.92
CA GLY A 160 7.06 -6.46 2.30
C GLY A 160 6.02 -7.34 1.59
N LEU A 161 4.92 -6.77 1.07
CA LEU A 161 3.94 -7.52 0.26
C LEU A 161 4.47 -7.93 -1.12
N GLY A 162 5.64 -7.43 -1.53
CA GLY A 162 6.29 -7.76 -2.79
C GLY A 162 6.10 -6.73 -3.91
N PHE A 163 5.68 -5.51 -3.58
CA PHE A 163 5.74 -4.37 -4.51
C PHE A 163 7.20 -3.97 -4.72
N GLY A 164 7.58 -3.66 -5.97
CA GLY A 164 8.91 -3.11 -6.27
C GLY A 164 9.09 -1.68 -5.73
N PHE A 165 7.99 -0.94 -5.60
CA PHE A 165 7.99 0.42 -5.01
C PHE A 165 6.65 0.81 -4.39
N VAL A 166 6.67 1.75 -3.44
CA VAL A 166 5.47 2.29 -2.79
C VAL A 166 5.50 3.81 -2.85
N GLU A 167 4.38 4.42 -3.22
CA GLU A 167 4.21 5.86 -3.19
C GLU A 167 3.28 6.28 -2.02
N VAL A 168 3.83 7.03 -1.06
CA VAL A 168 3.04 7.61 0.05
C VAL A 168 2.44 8.96 -0.32
N GLY A 169 1.50 9.45 0.49
CA GLY A 169 0.87 10.77 0.30
C GLY A 169 -0.43 10.69 -0.52
N SER A 170 -0.94 11.79 -1.08
CA SER A 170 -0.33 13.11 -1.13
C SER A 170 -0.24 13.78 0.25
N VAL A 171 0.97 14.16 0.63
CA VAL A 171 1.27 14.85 1.88
C VAL A 171 1.10 16.35 1.67
N THR A 172 0.41 17.01 2.59
CA THR A 172 0.27 18.47 2.61
C THR A 172 1.14 19.08 3.72
N PRO A 173 1.59 20.34 3.60
CA PRO A 173 2.34 21.02 4.65
C PRO A 173 1.66 20.96 6.03
N VAL A 174 0.44 21.47 6.10
CA VAL A 174 -0.37 21.51 7.33
C VAL A 174 -1.32 20.30 7.34
N PRO A 175 -1.64 19.74 8.52
CA PRO A 175 -2.66 18.70 8.63
C PRO A 175 -4.02 19.19 8.12
N GLN A 176 -4.77 18.30 7.47
CA GLN A 176 -6.16 18.57 7.10
C GLN A 176 -6.98 17.28 7.05
N GLU A 177 -8.23 17.36 7.51
CA GLU A 177 -9.17 16.23 7.56
C GLU A 177 -9.60 15.73 6.17
N GLY A 178 -9.50 16.60 5.16
CA GLY A 178 -10.08 16.39 3.82
C GLY A 178 -11.57 16.78 3.74
N ASN A 179 -12.27 16.29 2.73
CA ASN A 179 -13.71 16.58 2.56
C ASN A 179 -14.59 15.71 3.49
N PRO A 180 -15.84 16.13 3.77
CA PRO A 180 -16.77 15.40 4.65
C PRO A 180 -17.04 13.96 4.21
N LYS A 181 -17.33 13.08 5.17
CA LYS A 181 -17.70 11.67 4.95
C LYS A 181 -19.22 11.52 4.74
N PRO A 182 -19.69 10.49 4.00
CA PRO A 182 -18.90 9.49 3.26
C PRO A 182 -18.26 10.09 2.00
N ARG A 183 -17.06 9.58 1.65
CA ARG A 183 -16.22 10.14 0.58
C ARG A 183 -15.46 9.11 -0.25
N ILE A 184 -15.71 7.82 -0.02
CA ILE A 184 -15.17 6.71 -0.79
C ILE A 184 -16.34 5.76 -1.04
N PHE A 185 -16.58 5.44 -2.31
CA PHE A 185 -17.71 4.65 -2.75
C PHE A 185 -17.23 3.51 -3.64
N ARG A 186 -17.70 2.30 -3.37
CA ARG A 186 -17.28 1.07 -4.07
C ARG A 186 -18.33 0.69 -5.13
N LEU A 187 -17.89 0.56 -6.38
CA LEU A 187 -18.65 0.01 -7.50
C LEU A 187 -18.05 -1.38 -7.78
N ARG A 188 -18.47 -2.38 -6.99
CA ARG A 188 -17.76 -3.68 -6.92
C ARG A 188 -17.84 -4.47 -8.21
N ASN A 189 -19.00 -4.49 -8.84
CA ASN A 189 -19.23 -5.26 -10.06
C ASN A 189 -18.41 -4.70 -11.22
N GLU A 190 -18.15 -3.40 -11.18
CA GLU A 190 -17.37 -2.64 -12.15
C GLU A 190 -15.88 -2.59 -11.79
N GLY A 191 -15.45 -3.17 -10.67
CA GLY A 191 -14.07 -3.12 -10.21
C GLY A 191 -13.56 -1.68 -10.01
N ALA A 192 -14.41 -0.80 -9.49
CA ALA A 192 -14.18 0.64 -9.51
C ALA A 192 -14.45 1.34 -8.16
N ILE A 193 -13.77 2.46 -7.93
CA ILE A 193 -13.98 3.31 -6.75
C ILE A 193 -14.17 4.75 -7.20
N ILE A 194 -15.19 5.42 -6.66
CA ILE A 194 -15.33 6.88 -6.71
C ILE A 194 -14.87 7.43 -5.36
N ASN A 195 -14.02 8.46 -5.37
CA ASN A 195 -13.62 9.13 -4.13
C ASN A 195 -13.59 10.65 -4.26
N ARG A 196 -13.91 11.31 -3.15
CA ARG A 196 -13.83 12.75 -2.97
C ARG A 196 -13.01 13.16 -1.75
N CYS A 197 -11.91 12.46 -1.45
CA CYS A 197 -11.17 12.64 -0.20
C CYS A 197 -10.64 14.05 0.06
N GLY A 198 -10.13 14.76 -0.97
CA GLY A 198 -9.60 16.12 -0.83
C GLY A 198 -8.32 16.20 0.03
N PHE A 199 -7.32 15.36 -0.26
CA PHE A 199 -6.03 15.31 0.45
C PHE A 199 -6.15 15.30 1.98
N ASN A 200 -6.88 14.35 2.56
CA ASN A 200 -6.77 14.12 4.00
C ASN A 200 -5.35 13.67 4.35
N SER A 201 -4.68 14.41 5.23
CA SER A 201 -3.27 14.23 5.58
C SER A 201 -3.03 14.68 7.02
N GLU A 202 -2.17 13.97 7.74
CA GLU A 202 -1.71 14.38 9.07
C GLU A 202 -0.61 15.46 9.04
N GLY A 203 -0.30 15.99 7.86
CA GLY A 203 0.66 17.07 7.68
C GLY A 203 2.11 16.60 7.57
N ILE A 204 2.96 17.48 7.06
CA ILE A 204 4.34 17.15 6.68
C ILE A 204 5.20 16.75 7.88
N VAL A 205 4.98 17.37 9.04
CA VAL A 205 5.76 17.09 10.27
C VAL A 205 5.52 15.67 10.76
N ALA A 206 4.27 15.20 10.76
CA ALA A 206 3.94 13.84 11.19
C ALA A 206 4.54 12.79 10.24
N VAL A 207 4.44 13.05 8.93
CA VAL A 207 5.02 12.17 7.91
C VAL A 207 6.55 12.16 7.99
N ALA A 208 7.20 13.32 8.11
CA ALA A 208 8.65 13.43 8.26
C ALA A 208 9.15 12.64 9.48
N LYS A 209 8.44 12.72 10.61
CA LYS A 209 8.78 11.95 11.82
C LYS A 209 8.73 10.44 11.57
N ARG A 210 7.70 9.94 10.87
CA ARG A 210 7.57 8.51 10.55
C ARG A 210 8.64 8.05 9.56
N LEU A 211 8.85 8.81 8.49
CA LEU A 211 9.87 8.51 7.50
C LEU A 211 11.28 8.56 8.10
N GLY A 212 11.58 9.55 8.94
CA GLY A 212 12.85 9.63 9.65
C GLY A 212 13.09 8.45 10.60
N ALA A 213 12.07 8.00 11.33
CA ALA A 213 12.17 6.82 12.19
C ALA A 213 12.42 5.53 11.38
N GLN A 214 11.73 5.37 10.25
CA GLN A 214 11.91 4.23 9.34
C GLN A 214 13.31 4.26 8.70
N HIS A 215 13.74 5.41 8.19
CA HIS A 215 15.05 5.61 7.59
C HIS A 215 16.18 5.31 8.59
N GLY A 216 16.07 5.81 9.83
CA GLY A 216 17.05 5.56 10.89
C GLY A 216 17.15 4.09 11.28
N LYS A 217 16.02 3.39 11.42
CA LYS A 217 15.98 1.94 11.70
C LYS A 217 16.71 1.14 10.61
N ARG A 218 16.46 1.47 9.34
CA ARG A 218 17.02 0.73 8.20
C ARG A 218 18.52 0.97 8.03
N LYS A 219 19.00 2.20 8.24
CA LYS A 219 20.45 2.51 8.24
C LYS A 219 21.23 1.70 9.28
N LEU A 220 20.63 1.48 10.45
CA LEU A 220 21.22 0.63 11.50
C LEU A 220 21.25 -0.84 11.13
N GLU A 221 20.20 -1.36 10.48
CA GLU A 221 20.13 -2.75 10.00
C GLU A 221 21.22 -3.03 8.96
N THR A 222 21.38 -2.17 7.93
CA THR A 222 22.42 -2.31 6.89
C THR A 222 23.84 -2.29 7.46
N THR A 223 24.10 -1.41 8.44
CA THR A 223 25.43 -1.29 9.09
C THR A 223 25.72 -2.50 10.01
N SER A 224 24.69 -3.21 10.49
CA SER A 224 24.85 -4.36 11.38
C SER A 224 25.04 -5.68 10.62
N SER A 225 24.66 -5.74 9.34
CA SER A 225 24.81 -6.91 8.46
C SER A 225 26.07 -6.87 7.58
N SER A 226 26.87 -5.80 7.63
CA SER A 226 28.16 -5.74 6.93
C SER A 226 29.25 -6.50 7.70
N SER A 227 29.23 -7.83 7.57
CA SER A 227 30.44 -8.66 7.66
C SER A 227 30.89 -8.98 6.23
N MET A 228 31.95 -8.29 5.79
CA MET A 228 32.88 -8.65 4.69
C MET A 228 32.28 -9.34 3.46
N ASN A 229 32.03 -8.57 2.40
CA ASN A 229 32.55 -8.80 1.04
C ASN A 229 32.29 -7.55 0.18
N GLU A 230 33.34 -7.06 -0.47
CA GLU A 230 33.30 -6.00 -1.47
C GLU A 230 32.77 -6.59 -2.80
N GLU A 231 31.96 -5.83 -3.54
CA GLU A 231 31.24 -6.19 -4.78
C GLU A 231 29.82 -6.81 -4.67
N GLU A 232 28.93 -6.26 -3.83
CA GLU A 232 27.49 -6.56 -3.94
C GLU A 232 26.66 -5.33 -4.31
N VAL A 233 25.94 -5.45 -5.43
CA VAL A 233 24.96 -4.50 -5.97
C VAL A 233 24.01 -4.02 -4.87
N VAL A 234 23.96 -2.71 -4.61
CA VAL A 234 23.02 -2.12 -3.63
C VAL A 234 21.58 -2.37 -4.12
N GLN A 235 20.86 -3.28 -3.46
CA GLN A 235 19.45 -3.50 -3.70
C GLN A 235 18.60 -2.48 -2.93
N GLY A 236 17.85 -1.67 -3.68
CA GLY A 236 16.92 -0.67 -3.13
C GLY A 236 17.57 0.68 -2.81
N GLY A 237 16.75 1.71 -2.61
CA GLY A 237 17.19 3.10 -2.51
C GLY A 237 17.45 3.61 -1.08
N LYS A 238 17.46 4.95 -0.90
CA LYS A 238 17.63 5.68 0.38
C LYS A 238 16.68 5.18 1.47
N ALA A 239 15.59 4.51 1.09
CA ALA A 239 14.60 3.98 1.99
C ALA A 239 14.74 2.47 2.32
N GLY A 240 15.67 1.66 1.79
CA GLY A 240 15.78 0.21 2.09
C GLY A 240 15.53 -0.71 0.88
N PRO A 241 15.17 -2.01 1.03
CA PRO A 241 15.20 -3.00 -0.07
C PRO A 241 14.20 -2.74 -1.20
N GLY A 242 13.26 -1.81 -1.02
CA GLY A 242 12.34 -1.37 -2.07
C GLY A 242 12.23 0.16 -2.10
N ILE A 243 11.71 0.68 -3.20
CA ILE A 243 11.80 2.10 -3.54
C ILE A 243 10.60 2.89 -2.98
N LEU A 244 10.87 4.03 -2.35
CA LEU A 244 9.87 4.92 -1.75
C LEU A 244 9.67 6.20 -2.57
N GLY A 245 8.48 6.36 -3.12
CA GLY A 245 7.99 7.62 -3.66
C GLY A 245 7.30 8.48 -2.60
N VAL A 246 7.59 9.78 -2.56
CA VAL A 246 6.85 10.73 -1.72
C VAL A 246 6.03 11.67 -2.60
N ASN A 247 4.71 11.51 -2.54
CA ASN A 247 3.78 12.34 -3.27
C ASN A 247 3.40 13.59 -2.46
N LEU A 248 3.62 14.76 -3.05
CA LEU A 248 3.33 16.06 -2.45
C LEU A 248 2.02 16.62 -3.00
N GLY A 249 1.27 17.32 -2.14
CA GLY A 249 0.09 18.08 -2.52
C GLY A 249 0.00 19.40 -1.77
N LYS A 250 -0.81 20.33 -2.30
CA LYS A 250 -1.10 21.59 -1.62
C LYS A 250 -2.21 21.45 -0.57
N ASN A 251 -2.18 22.26 0.47
CA ASN A 251 -3.30 22.44 1.37
C ASN A 251 -4.50 23.06 0.64
N LYS A 252 -5.72 22.68 1.05
CA LYS A 252 -6.97 23.17 0.43
C LYS A 252 -7.08 24.69 0.45
N THR A 253 -6.68 25.31 1.57
CA THR A 253 -6.75 26.76 1.82
C THR A 253 -5.48 27.51 1.40
N SER A 254 -4.46 26.82 0.88
CA SER A 254 -3.23 27.50 0.45
C SER A 254 -3.46 28.29 -0.84
N GLU A 255 -3.09 29.57 -0.80
CA GLU A 255 -3.11 30.51 -1.91
C GLU A 255 -1.88 30.35 -2.81
N ASP A 256 -0.69 30.17 -2.21
CA ASP A 256 0.53 29.85 -2.94
C ASP A 256 0.78 28.34 -2.97
N ALA A 257 0.21 27.70 -4.00
CA ALA A 257 0.41 26.28 -4.21
C ALA A 257 1.90 25.91 -4.30
N ALA A 258 2.75 26.75 -4.91
CA ALA A 258 4.16 26.43 -5.11
C ALA A 258 4.93 26.39 -3.80
N ALA A 259 4.63 27.29 -2.86
CA ALA A 259 5.23 27.30 -1.52
C ALA A 259 4.98 25.97 -0.78
N ASP A 260 3.78 25.38 -0.91
CA ASP A 260 3.47 24.09 -0.30
C ASP A 260 4.35 22.96 -0.84
N TYR A 261 4.56 22.91 -2.15
CA TYR A 261 5.42 21.88 -2.76
C TYR A 261 6.90 22.09 -2.40
N VAL A 262 7.38 23.34 -2.36
CA VAL A 262 8.74 23.69 -1.94
C VAL A 262 8.99 23.23 -0.50
N GLN A 263 8.05 23.52 0.42
CA GLN A 263 8.13 23.03 1.80
C GLN A 263 8.13 21.49 1.86
N GLY A 264 7.31 20.86 1.01
CA GLY A 264 7.31 19.44 0.71
C GLY A 264 8.71 18.89 0.44
N VAL A 265 9.40 19.51 -0.53
CA VAL A 265 10.76 19.15 -0.92
C VAL A 265 11.73 19.34 0.23
N HIS A 266 11.79 20.51 0.85
CA HIS A 266 12.79 20.79 1.90
C HIS A 266 12.69 19.83 3.08
N THR A 267 11.48 19.38 3.41
CA THR A 267 11.25 18.54 4.58
C THR A 267 11.42 17.05 4.28
N LEU A 268 10.89 16.57 3.15
CA LEU A 268 10.73 15.14 2.90
C LEU A 268 11.70 14.52 1.89
N SER A 269 12.34 15.34 1.05
CA SER A 269 13.18 14.85 -0.05
C SER A 269 14.36 13.97 0.40
N GLN A 270 14.90 14.21 1.60
CA GLN A 270 15.98 13.39 2.18
C GLN A 270 15.56 11.93 2.46
N TYR A 271 14.26 11.65 2.58
CA TYR A 271 13.72 10.31 2.84
C TYR A 271 13.19 9.61 1.60
N ALA A 272 13.14 10.30 0.46
CA ALA A 272 12.47 9.84 -0.75
C ALA A 272 13.48 9.32 -1.77
N ASP A 273 13.13 8.22 -2.43
CA ASP A 273 13.85 7.74 -3.61
C ASP A 273 13.44 8.46 -4.87
N TYR A 274 12.19 8.93 -4.93
CA TYR A 274 11.67 9.88 -5.90
C TYR A 274 10.55 10.73 -5.28
N MET A 275 10.35 11.92 -5.82
CA MET A 275 9.35 12.90 -5.38
C MET A 275 8.29 13.08 -6.45
N VAL A 276 7.03 13.35 -6.06
CA VAL A 276 5.95 13.58 -7.01
C VAL A 276 5.23 14.89 -6.73
N ILE A 277 5.14 15.76 -7.73
CA ILE A 277 4.26 16.93 -7.74
C ILE A 277 2.87 16.47 -8.21
N ASN A 278 1.91 16.36 -7.28
CA ASN A 278 0.53 15.99 -7.63
C ASN A 278 -0.34 17.22 -7.88
N ILE A 279 -0.67 17.44 -9.16
CA ILE A 279 -1.51 18.53 -9.65
C ILE A 279 -2.82 18.03 -10.27
N SER A 280 -3.21 16.78 -10.01
CA SER A 280 -4.22 16.08 -10.80
C SER A 280 -5.45 15.59 -10.01
N SER A 281 -5.46 15.78 -8.70
CA SER A 281 -6.63 15.47 -7.86
C SER A 281 -7.85 16.29 -8.31
N PRO A 282 -9.01 15.67 -8.60
CA PRO A 282 -10.26 16.39 -8.86
C PRO A 282 -10.90 16.94 -7.58
N ASN A 283 -10.38 16.55 -6.41
CA ASN A 283 -11.04 16.75 -5.12
C ASN A 283 -10.50 17.96 -4.34
N THR A 284 -9.52 18.66 -4.91
CA THR A 284 -8.92 19.88 -4.38
C THR A 284 -9.24 21.01 -5.37
N PRO A 285 -10.09 21.98 -5.01
CA PRO A 285 -10.50 23.05 -5.93
C PRO A 285 -9.31 23.78 -6.55
N GLY A 286 -9.41 24.10 -7.84
CA GLY A 286 -8.38 24.81 -8.60
C GLY A 286 -7.11 24.02 -8.92
N LEU A 287 -6.87 22.86 -8.29
CA LEU A 287 -5.59 22.14 -8.42
C LEU A 287 -5.27 21.76 -9.87
N ARG A 288 -6.25 21.25 -10.62
CA ARG A 288 -6.07 20.82 -12.01
C ARG A 288 -5.71 21.96 -12.97
N GLN A 289 -5.95 23.22 -12.60
CA GLN A 289 -5.55 24.39 -13.38
C GLN A 289 -4.02 24.56 -13.41
N LEU A 290 -3.30 23.96 -12.45
CA LEU A 290 -1.83 23.95 -12.43
C LEU A 290 -1.22 23.11 -13.57
N GLN A 291 -2.02 22.34 -14.30
CA GLN A 291 -1.58 21.58 -15.48
C GLN A 291 -1.46 22.45 -16.74
N GLY A 292 -1.97 23.69 -16.72
CA GLY A 292 -1.80 24.64 -17.82
C GLY A 292 -0.31 24.98 -18.05
N ARG A 293 0.08 25.18 -19.31
CA ARG A 293 1.48 25.31 -19.74
C ARG A 293 2.33 26.24 -18.87
N LYS A 294 1.82 27.45 -18.61
CA LYS A 294 2.54 28.47 -17.82
C LYS A 294 2.63 28.05 -16.35
N GLN A 295 1.51 27.68 -15.75
CA GLN A 295 1.41 27.30 -14.34
C GLN A 295 2.29 26.08 -14.03
N LEU A 296 2.26 25.06 -14.90
CA LEU A 296 3.10 23.88 -14.76
C LEU A 296 4.59 24.24 -14.85
N LYS A 297 4.97 25.04 -15.85
CA LYS A 297 6.36 25.47 -16.03
C LYS A 297 6.88 26.23 -14.81
N ASP A 298 6.10 27.18 -14.32
CA ASP A 298 6.50 28.01 -13.18
C ASP A 298 6.57 27.19 -11.88
N LEU A 299 5.62 26.27 -11.67
CA LEU A 299 5.62 25.37 -10.52
C LEU A 299 6.83 24.42 -10.55
N VAL A 300 7.03 23.69 -11.64
CA VAL A 300 8.14 22.72 -11.77
C VAL A 300 9.48 23.41 -11.57
N LYS A 301 9.69 24.60 -12.16
CA LYS A 301 10.93 25.37 -11.94
C LYS A 301 11.19 25.69 -10.47
N LYS A 302 10.17 26.17 -9.74
CA LYS A 302 10.31 26.48 -8.31
C LYS A 302 10.63 25.24 -7.49
N VAL A 303 9.95 24.12 -7.77
CA VAL A 303 10.16 22.87 -7.03
C VAL A 303 11.50 22.21 -7.37
N GLN A 304 11.96 22.28 -8.62
CA GLN A 304 13.31 21.86 -9.02
C GLN A 304 14.37 22.72 -8.33
N ALA A 305 14.23 24.05 -8.33
CA ALA A 305 15.17 24.93 -7.63
C ALA A 305 15.27 24.61 -6.14
N ALA A 306 14.13 24.41 -5.47
CA ALA A 306 14.05 23.98 -4.06
C ALA A 306 14.69 22.61 -3.80
N ARG A 307 14.68 21.70 -4.79
CA ARG A 307 15.37 20.42 -4.68
C ARG A 307 16.87 20.60 -4.89
N ASP A 308 17.25 21.38 -5.89
CA ASP A 308 18.63 21.50 -6.33
C ASP A 308 19.46 22.40 -5.38
N GLU A 309 18.83 23.25 -4.56
CA GLU A 309 19.49 24.02 -3.48
C GLU A 309 19.87 23.18 -2.25
N MET A 310 19.29 22.00 -2.10
CA MET A 310 19.59 21.09 -0.99
C MET A 310 20.98 20.45 -1.18
N GLN A 311 21.62 20.11 -0.06
CA GLN A 311 22.90 19.40 -0.10
C GLN A 311 22.70 17.91 -0.33
N TRP A 312 23.22 17.41 -1.46
CA TRP A 312 23.13 16.02 -1.83
C TRP A 312 24.48 15.31 -1.69
N GLY A 313 24.45 14.08 -1.19
CA GLY A 313 25.59 13.17 -1.25
C GLY A 313 25.80 12.62 -2.67
N GLU A 314 26.61 11.57 -2.80
CA GLU A 314 26.99 10.98 -4.09
C GLU A 314 25.80 10.51 -4.94
N GLU A 315 24.70 10.09 -4.31
CA GLU A 315 23.47 9.70 -5.02
C GLU A 315 22.72 10.87 -5.69
N GLY A 316 23.08 12.11 -5.36
CA GLY A 316 22.41 13.30 -5.90
C GLY A 316 20.96 13.49 -5.41
N PRO A 317 20.23 14.44 -6.04
CA PRO A 317 18.83 14.74 -5.73
C PRO A 317 17.91 13.59 -6.09
N PRO A 318 16.78 13.39 -5.37
CA PRO A 318 15.76 12.44 -5.82
C PRO A 318 15.13 12.91 -7.15
N PRO A 319 14.80 11.98 -8.07
CA PRO A 319 14.04 12.28 -9.27
C PRO A 319 12.72 12.97 -8.92
N LEU A 320 12.31 13.95 -9.71
CA LEU A 320 11.09 14.72 -9.53
C LEU A 320 10.12 14.45 -10.66
N LEU A 321 9.00 13.84 -10.29
CA LEU A 321 7.94 13.43 -11.19
C LEU A 321 6.75 14.37 -11.11
N VAL A 322 5.93 14.39 -12.17
CA VAL A 322 4.63 15.07 -12.18
C VAL A 322 3.50 14.07 -12.43
N LYS A 323 2.46 14.09 -11.58
CA LYS A 323 1.28 13.24 -11.75
C LYS A 323 0.14 14.03 -12.39
N ILE A 324 -0.28 13.62 -13.58
CA ILE A 324 -1.29 14.32 -14.39
C ILE A 324 -2.66 13.64 -14.36
N ALA A 325 -3.70 14.41 -14.70
CA ALA A 325 -5.07 13.92 -14.81
C ALA A 325 -5.28 13.24 -16.18
N PRO A 326 -6.24 12.32 -16.31
CA PRO A 326 -6.61 11.76 -17.60
C PRO A 326 -7.57 12.65 -18.40
N ASP A 327 -8.20 13.63 -17.72
CA ASP A 327 -9.22 14.51 -18.30
C ASP A 327 -8.55 15.75 -18.92
N LEU A 328 -7.80 15.54 -20.01
CA LEU A 328 -7.00 16.56 -20.68
C LEU A 328 -7.32 16.58 -22.18
N SER A 329 -7.29 17.77 -22.78
CA SER A 329 -7.36 17.90 -24.24
C SER A 329 -6.02 17.50 -24.88
N LYS A 330 -6.04 17.29 -26.20
CA LYS A 330 -4.80 17.03 -26.95
C LYS A 330 -3.78 18.17 -26.80
N GLN A 331 -4.25 19.42 -26.82
CA GLN A 331 -3.39 20.59 -26.64
C GLN A 331 -2.76 20.63 -25.24
N ASP A 332 -3.52 20.26 -24.20
CA ASP A 332 -2.99 20.17 -22.84
C ASP A 332 -1.87 19.13 -22.75
N LEU A 333 -2.02 17.97 -23.40
CA LEU A 333 -0.99 16.92 -23.43
C LEU A 333 0.29 17.40 -24.15
N GLU A 334 0.13 18.06 -25.30
CA GLU A 334 1.25 18.66 -26.04
C GLU A 334 2.00 19.70 -25.20
N ASP A 335 1.27 20.56 -24.49
CA ASP A 335 1.84 21.57 -23.61
C ASP A 335 2.58 20.95 -22.41
N ILE A 336 1.98 19.95 -21.76
CA ILE A 336 2.60 19.23 -20.64
C ILE A 336 3.87 18.53 -21.11
N ALA A 337 3.84 17.82 -22.25
CA ALA A 337 4.99 17.14 -22.80
C ALA A 337 6.11 18.13 -23.16
N ALA A 338 5.78 19.26 -23.77
CA ALA A 338 6.73 20.30 -24.11
C ALA A 338 7.40 20.88 -22.85
N VAL A 339 6.64 21.15 -21.78
CA VAL A 339 7.19 21.63 -20.50
C VAL A 339 8.06 20.56 -19.84
N ALA A 340 7.60 19.32 -19.79
CA ALA A 340 8.34 18.21 -19.18
C ALA A 340 9.70 17.99 -19.87
N LEU A 341 9.72 18.02 -21.20
CA LEU A 341 10.95 17.93 -21.99
C LEU A 341 11.87 19.14 -21.79
N ALA A 342 11.32 20.36 -21.83
CA ALA A 342 12.10 21.58 -21.71
C ALA A 342 12.77 21.73 -20.33
N LEU A 343 12.08 21.31 -19.27
CA LEU A 343 12.58 21.37 -17.90
C LEU A 343 13.27 20.08 -17.43
N ARG A 344 13.39 19.07 -18.32
CA ARG A 344 13.97 17.76 -18.00
C ARG A 344 13.34 17.16 -16.73
N VAL A 345 12.01 17.14 -16.68
CA VAL A 345 11.26 16.44 -15.62
C VAL A 345 11.65 14.96 -15.67
N ASP A 346 11.99 14.39 -14.52
CA ASP A 346 12.60 13.06 -14.47
C ASP A 346 11.62 11.93 -14.80
N GLY A 347 10.31 12.15 -14.61
CA GLY A 347 9.29 11.20 -15.01
C GLY A 347 7.87 11.75 -14.91
N LEU A 348 6.90 11.04 -15.49
CA LEU A 348 5.47 11.39 -15.40
C LEU A 348 4.63 10.21 -14.92
N ILE A 349 3.62 10.47 -14.10
CA ILE A 349 2.65 9.46 -13.65
C ILE A 349 1.32 9.68 -14.35
N ILE A 350 0.89 8.68 -15.11
CA ILE A 350 -0.24 8.75 -16.04
C ILE A 350 -1.18 7.57 -15.74
N SER A 351 -2.28 7.76 -15.02
CA SER A 351 -2.86 9.02 -14.58
C SER A 351 -3.45 8.94 -13.17
N ASN A 352 -3.92 10.09 -12.70
CA ASN A 352 -4.86 10.17 -11.58
C ASN A 352 -6.27 9.68 -12.02
N THR A 353 -7.23 9.78 -11.10
CA THR A 353 -8.64 9.47 -11.30
C THR A 353 -9.32 10.38 -12.34
N THR A 354 -10.37 9.87 -13.00
CA THR A 354 -11.17 10.62 -13.99
C THR A 354 -12.45 11.19 -13.40
N ILE A 355 -12.91 12.35 -13.85
CA ILE A 355 -14.27 12.85 -13.55
C ILE A 355 -15.32 12.30 -14.51
N GLN A 356 -14.91 11.66 -15.61
CA GLN A 356 -15.82 11.04 -16.56
C GLN A 356 -16.56 9.85 -15.92
N ARG A 357 -17.72 9.53 -16.49
CA ARG A 357 -18.56 8.39 -16.11
C ARG A 357 -18.86 7.58 -17.38
N PRO A 358 -17.98 6.64 -17.78
CA PRO A 358 -18.21 5.84 -18.97
C PRO A 358 -19.47 4.97 -18.82
N ASN A 359 -20.06 4.55 -19.94
CA ASN A 359 -21.30 3.76 -19.96
C ASN A 359 -21.24 2.49 -19.09
N SER A 360 -20.05 1.92 -18.88
CA SER A 360 -19.83 0.77 -18.01
C SER A 360 -20.17 1.01 -16.53
N VAL A 361 -20.29 2.26 -16.09
CA VAL A 361 -20.64 2.61 -14.70
C VAL A 361 -21.95 3.39 -14.56
N THR A 362 -22.53 3.92 -15.65
CA THR A 362 -23.67 4.85 -15.57
C THR A 362 -24.93 4.21 -14.98
N GLN A 363 -25.11 2.90 -15.14
CA GLN A 363 -26.23 2.17 -14.56
C GLN A 363 -26.09 1.93 -13.05
N ASN A 364 -24.90 2.13 -12.49
CA ASN A 364 -24.68 2.01 -11.06
C ASN A 364 -25.15 3.30 -10.36
N PRO A 365 -26.07 3.26 -9.37
CA PRO A 365 -26.54 4.47 -8.68
C PRO A 365 -25.42 5.30 -8.03
N VAL A 366 -24.34 4.63 -7.61
CA VAL A 366 -23.15 5.27 -7.01
C VAL A 366 -22.42 6.16 -8.02
N SER A 367 -22.61 5.95 -9.33
CA SER A 367 -21.97 6.76 -10.37
C SER A 367 -22.32 8.26 -10.30
N GLN A 368 -23.44 8.60 -9.67
CA GLN A 368 -23.89 9.97 -9.41
C GLN A 368 -23.07 10.68 -8.32
N GLU A 369 -22.28 9.94 -7.55
CA GLU A 369 -21.42 10.54 -6.53
C GLU A 369 -20.33 11.42 -7.18
N THR A 370 -20.12 12.59 -6.59
CA THR A 370 -19.04 13.50 -7.00
C THR A 370 -17.66 12.93 -6.66
N GLY A 371 -16.65 13.37 -7.40
CA GLY A 371 -15.26 13.00 -7.20
C GLY A 371 -14.68 12.15 -8.33
N GLY A 372 -13.46 11.67 -8.13
CA GLY A 372 -12.70 10.93 -9.13
C GLY A 372 -13.03 9.44 -9.14
N LEU A 373 -13.33 8.91 -10.33
CA LEU A 373 -13.47 7.49 -10.65
C LEU A 373 -12.11 6.85 -10.92
N SER A 374 -11.91 5.67 -10.36
CA SER A 374 -10.72 4.82 -10.48
C SER A 374 -11.12 3.38 -10.73
N GLY A 375 -10.15 2.52 -11.03
CA GLY A 375 -10.36 1.09 -11.27
C GLY A 375 -10.58 0.77 -12.74
N GLN A 376 -11.15 -0.39 -13.01
CA GLN A 376 -11.24 -0.96 -14.37
C GLN A 376 -11.82 0.00 -15.43
N PRO A 377 -12.89 0.78 -15.16
CA PRO A 377 -13.45 1.71 -16.13
C PRO A 377 -12.49 2.84 -16.57
N LEU A 378 -11.44 3.10 -15.80
CA LEU A 378 -10.40 4.08 -16.15
C LEU A 378 -9.30 3.47 -17.05
N PHE A 379 -9.21 2.15 -17.18
CA PHE A 379 -8.09 1.48 -17.83
C PHE A 379 -7.84 2.01 -19.25
N THR A 380 -8.85 1.94 -20.12
CA THR A 380 -8.73 2.37 -21.52
C THR A 380 -8.32 3.84 -21.64
N LEU A 381 -9.02 4.75 -20.95
CA LEU A 381 -8.72 6.17 -20.99
C LEU A 381 -7.27 6.45 -20.53
N SER A 382 -6.89 5.92 -19.36
CA SER A 382 -5.53 6.13 -18.84
C SER A 382 -4.45 5.48 -19.69
N THR A 383 -4.73 4.40 -20.43
CA THR A 383 -3.77 3.77 -21.36
C THR A 383 -3.60 4.59 -22.62
N ASN A 384 -4.67 5.19 -23.14
CA ASN A 384 -4.60 6.08 -24.30
C ASN A 384 -3.79 7.35 -23.97
N ILE A 385 -4.05 7.99 -22.83
CA ILE A 385 -3.27 9.16 -22.38
C ILE A 385 -1.79 8.79 -22.17
N LEU A 386 -1.51 7.59 -21.63
CA LEU A 386 -0.15 7.08 -21.48
C LEU A 386 0.56 6.96 -22.84
N LYS A 387 -0.12 6.36 -23.83
CA LYS A 387 0.39 6.22 -25.20
C LYS A 387 0.69 7.56 -25.84
N ASP A 388 -0.26 8.50 -25.76
CA ASP A 388 -0.09 9.85 -26.32
C ASP A 388 1.11 10.57 -25.69
N MET A 389 1.25 10.50 -24.37
CA MET A 389 2.41 11.09 -23.68
C MET A 389 3.73 10.42 -24.02
N TYR A 390 3.76 9.10 -24.23
CA TYR A 390 4.96 8.40 -24.68
C TYR A 390 5.41 8.90 -26.06
N ILE A 391 4.46 9.05 -26.99
CA ILE A 391 4.72 9.58 -28.33
C ILE A 391 5.19 11.04 -28.26
N LEU A 392 4.49 11.90 -27.52
CA LEU A 392 4.81 13.32 -27.40
C LEU A 392 6.17 13.57 -26.72
N THR A 393 6.54 12.73 -25.74
CA THR A 393 7.86 12.78 -25.10
C THR A 393 8.95 12.06 -25.89
N LYS A 394 8.58 11.34 -26.96
CA LYS A 394 9.47 10.52 -27.81
C LYS A 394 10.22 9.45 -27.00
N GLY A 395 9.57 8.88 -25.99
CA GLY A 395 10.17 7.90 -25.08
C GLY A 395 11.35 8.42 -24.25
N ARG A 396 11.61 9.73 -24.21
CA ARG A 396 12.76 10.32 -23.49
C ARG A 396 12.53 10.50 -21.99
N ILE A 397 11.28 10.42 -21.54
CA ILE A 397 10.89 10.58 -20.14
C ILE A 397 10.28 9.26 -19.67
N PRO A 398 10.82 8.62 -18.62
CA PRO A 398 10.20 7.44 -18.00
C PRO A 398 8.76 7.74 -17.54
N LEU A 399 7.84 6.83 -17.88
CA LEU A 399 6.42 6.98 -17.53
C LEU A 399 6.00 5.90 -16.53
N ILE A 400 5.24 6.30 -15.51
CA ILE A 400 4.53 5.37 -14.61
C ILE A 400 3.07 5.28 -15.06
N GLY A 401 2.66 4.10 -15.54
CA GLY A 401 1.27 3.80 -15.89
C GLY A 401 0.41 3.52 -14.66
N CYS A 402 -0.66 4.29 -14.45
CA CYS A 402 -1.56 4.20 -13.32
C CYS A 402 -3.02 4.30 -13.80
N GLY A 403 -3.88 3.37 -13.35
CA GLY A 403 -5.31 3.39 -13.66
C GLY A 403 -5.80 2.07 -14.25
N GLY A 404 -6.68 1.41 -13.50
CA GLY A 404 -7.40 0.22 -13.96
C GLY A 404 -6.58 -1.06 -14.18
N ILE A 405 -5.36 -1.14 -13.67
CA ILE A 405 -4.56 -2.36 -13.77
C ILE A 405 -5.03 -3.35 -12.71
N SER A 406 -5.37 -4.57 -13.12
CA SER A 406 -5.82 -5.65 -12.21
C SER A 406 -5.20 -7.03 -12.46
N SER A 407 -4.38 -7.16 -13.50
CA SER A 407 -3.73 -8.41 -13.92
C SER A 407 -2.35 -8.13 -14.49
N GLY A 408 -1.54 -9.18 -14.67
CA GLY A 408 -0.26 -9.06 -15.38
C GLY A 408 -0.45 -8.62 -16.84
N GLU A 409 -1.51 -9.07 -17.50
CA GLU A 409 -1.87 -8.67 -18.86
C GLU A 409 -2.23 -7.17 -18.94
N ASP A 410 -2.93 -6.62 -17.94
CA ASP A 410 -3.20 -5.17 -17.87
C ASP A 410 -1.90 -4.36 -17.66
N ALA A 411 -1.01 -4.84 -16.80
CA ALA A 411 0.31 -4.23 -16.59
C ALA A 411 1.15 -4.26 -17.87
N TYR A 412 1.13 -5.39 -18.56
CA TYR A 412 1.82 -5.59 -19.82
C TYR A 412 1.32 -4.64 -20.92
N LYS A 413 0.01 -4.47 -21.05
CA LYS A 413 -0.59 -3.48 -21.96
C LYS A 413 -0.17 -2.05 -21.66
N LYS A 414 -0.07 -1.67 -20.39
CA LYS A 414 0.47 -0.35 -20.00
C LYS A 414 1.93 -0.20 -20.42
N ILE A 415 2.74 -1.23 -20.20
CA ILE A 415 4.16 -1.23 -20.57
C ILE A 415 4.32 -1.08 -22.09
N ARG A 416 3.59 -1.87 -22.87
CA ARG A 416 3.56 -1.77 -24.34
C ARG A 416 3.06 -0.42 -24.86
N ALA A 417 2.15 0.22 -24.13
CA ALA A 417 1.69 1.57 -24.43
C ALA A 417 2.72 2.67 -24.07
N GLY A 418 3.79 2.36 -23.34
CA GLY A 418 4.88 3.29 -23.04
C GLY A 418 5.25 3.45 -21.57
N ALA A 419 4.60 2.72 -20.64
CA ALA A 419 5.01 2.74 -19.25
C ALA A 419 6.33 1.98 -19.02
N THR A 420 7.22 2.57 -18.23
CA THR A 420 8.40 1.91 -17.69
C THR A 420 8.07 1.19 -16.38
N LEU A 421 7.23 1.80 -15.56
CA LEU A 421 6.74 1.27 -14.29
C LEU A 421 5.22 1.33 -14.26
N VAL A 422 4.55 0.56 -13.40
CA VAL A 422 3.10 0.60 -13.25
C VAL A 422 2.66 0.70 -11.79
N GLN A 423 1.50 1.30 -11.54
CA GLN A 423 0.95 1.48 -10.20
C GLN A 423 -0.45 0.90 -10.05
N LEU A 424 -0.65 0.20 -8.93
CA LEU A 424 -1.93 -0.38 -8.50
C LEU A 424 -2.55 0.45 -7.37
N TYR A 425 -3.89 0.46 -7.33
CA TYR A 425 -4.65 0.90 -6.16
C TYR A 425 -5.95 0.09 -6.07
N THR A 426 -6.89 0.35 -6.98
CA THR A 426 -8.27 -0.15 -6.86
C THR A 426 -8.32 -1.68 -6.86
N ALA A 427 -7.56 -2.32 -7.76
CA ALA A 427 -7.48 -3.77 -7.79
C ALA A 427 -6.88 -4.34 -6.50
N PHE A 428 -5.86 -3.71 -5.91
CA PHE A 428 -5.30 -4.13 -4.62
C PHE A 428 -6.32 -3.96 -3.47
N ALA A 429 -7.07 -2.85 -3.46
CA ALA A 429 -8.14 -2.63 -2.49
C ALA A 429 -9.27 -3.68 -2.56
N TYR A 430 -9.45 -4.36 -3.71
CA TYR A 430 -10.44 -5.43 -3.90
C TYR A 430 -9.88 -6.84 -3.87
N GLY A 431 -8.65 -7.06 -4.32
CA GLY A 431 -8.00 -8.37 -4.48
C GLY A 431 -7.07 -8.73 -3.34
N GLY A 432 -6.64 -7.73 -2.55
CA GLY A 432 -5.79 -7.92 -1.38
C GLY A 432 -4.35 -8.37 -1.71
N PRO A 433 -3.57 -8.78 -0.69
CA PRO A 433 -2.17 -9.18 -0.80
C PRO A 433 -1.85 -10.18 -1.91
N ALA A 434 -2.69 -11.21 -2.10
CA ALA A 434 -2.45 -12.27 -3.08
C ALA A 434 -2.37 -11.78 -4.53
N LEU A 435 -2.85 -10.57 -4.82
CA LEU A 435 -2.85 -10.01 -6.17
C LEU A 435 -1.42 -9.72 -6.67
N ILE A 436 -0.52 -9.29 -5.79
CA ILE A 436 0.81 -8.79 -6.17
C ILE A 436 1.70 -9.89 -6.77
N PRO A 437 1.94 -11.02 -6.09
CA PRO A 437 2.71 -12.11 -6.69
C PRO A 437 2.06 -12.68 -7.95
N LYS A 438 0.73 -12.69 -8.02
CA LYS A 438 0.01 -13.14 -9.22
C LYS A 438 0.33 -12.24 -10.42
N ILE A 439 0.23 -10.92 -10.27
CA ILE A 439 0.52 -9.97 -11.35
C ILE A 439 1.98 -10.08 -11.81
N LYS A 440 2.93 -10.29 -10.90
CA LYS A 440 4.34 -10.47 -11.25
C LYS A 440 4.56 -11.69 -12.15
N VAL A 441 4.02 -12.84 -11.76
CA VAL A 441 4.11 -14.07 -12.58
C VAL A 441 3.45 -13.88 -13.94
N GLU A 442 2.20 -13.40 -13.97
CA GLU A 442 1.47 -13.17 -15.23
C GLU A 442 2.19 -12.18 -16.15
N LEU A 443 2.80 -11.12 -15.61
CA LEU A 443 3.56 -10.15 -16.40
C LEU A 443 4.82 -10.77 -17.01
N ALA A 444 5.55 -11.59 -16.24
CA ALA A 444 6.71 -12.31 -16.75
C ALA A 444 6.32 -13.26 -17.89
N GLU A 445 5.24 -14.01 -17.71
CA GLU A 445 4.67 -14.90 -18.74
C GLU A 445 4.29 -14.11 -20.01
N CYS A 446 3.73 -12.90 -19.88
CA CYS A 446 3.41 -12.06 -21.04
C CYS A 446 4.67 -11.59 -21.80
N LEU A 447 5.75 -11.25 -21.08
CA LEU A 447 7.01 -10.84 -21.70
C LEU A 447 7.66 -12.01 -22.43
N GLU A 448 7.72 -13.18 -21.80
CA GLU A 448 8.27 -14.41 -22.37
C GLU A 448 7.47 -14.88 -23.58
N ARG A 449 6.13 -14.85 -23.49
CA ARG A 449 5.21 -15.21 -24.58
C ARG A 449 5.48 -14.42 -25.86
N ASP A 450 5.77 -13.13 -25.71
CA ASP A 450 6.00 -12.22 -26.84
C ASP A 450 7.49 -12.11 -27.20
N GLY A 451 8.35 -12.95 -26.60
CA GLY A 451 9.76 -13.09 -26.97
C GLY A 451 10.70 -12.01 -26.42
N TYR A 452 10.24 -11.20 -25.46
CA TYR A 452 11.08 -10.18 -24.83
C TYR A 452 12.02 -10.79 -23.79
N LYS A 453 13.22 -10.22 -23.66
CA LYS A 453 14.23 -10.62 -22.66
C LYS A 453 14.31 -9.67 -21.47
N SER A 454 13.69 -8.50 -21.57
CA SER A 454 13.59 -7.52 -20.49
C SER A 454 12.36 -6.64 -20.70
N ILE A 455 11.93 -5.96 -19.63
CA ILE A 455 10.83 -4.98 -19.71
C ILE A 455 11.12 -3.89 -20.75
N TYR A 456 12.36 -3.40 -20.87
CA TYR A 456 12.71 -2.30 -21.78
C TYR A 456 12.37 -2.59 -23.24
N GLU A 457 12.50 -3.85 -23.66
CA GLU A 457 12.19 -4.25 -25.02
C GLU A 457 10.70 -4.07 -25.31
N ALA A 458 9.85 -4.31 -24.31
CA ALA A 458 8.40 -4.14 -24.38
C ALA A 458 7.93 -2.68 -24.20
N VAL A 459 8.71 -1.80 -23.55
CA VAL A 459 8.30 -0.40 -23.31
C VAL A 459 8.01 0.31 -24.63
N GLY A 460 6.76 0.75 -24.79
CA GLY A 460 6.31 1.48 -25.97
C GLY A 460 6.25 0.66 -27.25
N ALA A 461 6.25 -0.68 -27.16
CA ALA A 461 6.17 -1.57 -28.33
C ALA A 461 4.96 -1.30 -29.24
N ASP A 462 3.85 -0.78 -28.72
CA ASP A 462 2.66 -0.43 -29.51
C ASP A 462 2.76 0.94 -30.21
N CYS A 463 3.91 1.62 -30.06
CA CYS A 463 4.18 2.96 -30.59
C CYS A 463 5.34 2.98 -31.60
N ARG A 464 5.99 1.83 -31.84
CA ARG A 464 7.15 1.69 -32.73
C ARG A 464 6.74 1.41 -34.17
#